data_AF-A3WVK0-F1
#
_entry.id   AF-A3WVK0-F1
#
_cell.length_a   1.000
_cell.length_b   1.000
_cell.length_c   1.000
_cell.angle_alpha   90.00
_cell.angle_beta   90.00
_cell.angle_gamma   90.00
#
_symmetry.space_group_name_H-M   'P 1'
#
loop_
_entity.id
_entity.type
_entity.pdbx_description
1 polymer ?
#
loop_
_entity_poly.entity_id
_entity_poly.type
_entity_poly.pdbx_seq_one_letter_code
_entity_poly.pdbx_strand_id
1 'polypeptide(L)'
;MKIQTIDSQAWWISLADELRPTEGWDGPSFITTIAKAFEFSDLPKQVADGGGFDFINGFYRDGGQVNSIPKLVLYNDGINVNVQGRTSVAEAVLQRTLEIAFSFGIRPPTTTPLHHYLSTIVVDLDKSLDNIVPKSFLDMISASSAKGNAQFLSIAFNPDKTKGLGPMPGVTPNSFSIGRRVDVPYDQNRYFSQASMTTEKHIEIIEHLQALI
;
A
#
# COMPACT_ATOMS: atom_id res chain seq x y z
N MET A 1 -6.94 -21.25 -1.94
CA MET A 1 -6.52 -19.87 -2.23
C MET A 1 -5.09 -19.86 -2.75
N LYS A 2 -4.80 -19.08 -3.79
CA LYS A 2 -3.44 -18.86 -4.27
C LYS A 2 -3.16 -17.37 -4.44
N ILE A 3 -2.17 -16.86 -3.70
CA ILE A 3 -1.70 -15.48 -3.87
C ILE A 3 -0.81 -15.41 -5.11
N GLN A 4 -1.10 -14.45 -6.00
CA GLN A 4 -0.34 -14.20 -7.22
C GLN A 4 0.70 -13.10 -7.02
N THR A 5 0.28 -11.96 -6.46
CA THR A 5 1.17 -10.84 -6.14
C THR A 5 0.75 -10.18 -4.84
N ILE A 6 1.73 -9.60 -4.16
CA ILE A 6 1.53 -8.71 -3.02
C ILE A 6 2.33 -7.45 -3.31
N ASP A 7 1.66 -6.32 -3.28
CA ASP A 7 2.25 -4.99 -3.29
C ASP A 7 1.82 -4.29 -2.02
N SER A 8 2.70 -3.51 -1.41
CA SER A 8 2.35 -2.79 -0.20
C SER A 8 2.99 -1.43 -0.12
N GLN A 9 2.35 -0.57 0.67
CA GLN A 9 2.80 0.79 0.93
C GLN A 9 2.73 1.07 2.43
N ALA A 10 3.70 1.84 2.92
CA ALA A 10 3.72 2.40 4.25
C ALA A 10 3.89 3.91 4.15
N TRP A 11 3.08 4.65 4.91
CA TRP A 11 3.22 6.08 5.09
C TRP A 11 3.53 6.40 6.53
N TRP A 12 4.42 7.36 6.70
CA TRP A 12 4.76 7.98 7.95
C TRP A 12 4.64 9.48 7.76
N ILE A 13 3.70 10.12 8.47
CA ILE A 13 3.41 11.54 8.29
C ILE A 13 3.47 12.22 9.66
N SER A 14 4.20 13.33 9.73
CA SER A 14 4.34 14.16 10.91
C SER A 14 4.09 15.63 10.54
N LEU A 15 4.24 16.54 11.50
CA LEU A 15 4.17 17.96 11.24
C LEU A 15 5.48 18.42 10.58
N ALA A 16 5.39 19.11 9.44
CA ALA A 16 6.56 19.61 8.71
C ALA A 16 7.48 20.51 9.56
N ASP A 17 6.91 21.23 10.52
CA ASP A 17 7.69 22.05 11.44
C ASP A 17 8.50 21.21 12.43
N GLU A 18 8.05 20.00 12.76
CA GLU A 18 8.77 19.09 13.65
C GLU A 18 9.92 18.37 12.93
N LEU A 19 9.79 18.09 11.63
CA LEU A 19 10.82 17.45 10.81
C LEU A 19 11.84 18.44 10.25
N ARG A 20 12.61 19.05 11.13
CA ARG A 20 13.65 20.00 10.73
C ARG A 20 15.03 19.60 11.26
N PRO A 21 16.09 19.86 10.48
CA PRO A 21 17.43 19.84 11.01
C PRO A 21 17.58 20.77 12.21
N THR A 22 18.34 20.36 13.23
CA THR A 22 18.68 21.23 14.37
C THR A 22 19.69 22.31 14.00
N GLU A 23 20.53 22.03 13.01
CA GLU A 23 21.58 22.92 12.48
C GLU A 23 21.62 22.83 10.94
N GLY A 24 22.66 23.39 10.31
CA GLY A 24 22.89 23.17 8.87
C GLY A 24 22.95 21.67 8.55
N TRP A 25 22.31 21.25 7.47
CA TRP A 25 22.24 19.84 7.07
C TRP A 25 22.83 19.62 5.67
N ASP A 26 23.47 18.47 5.50
CA ASP A 26 24.04 18.04 4.22
C ASP A 26 23.01 17.20 3.44
N GLY A 27 22.10 17.89 2.76
CA GLY A 27 21.08 17.27 1.90
C GLY A 27 21.66 16.33 0.83
N PRO A 28 22.68 16.74 0.05
CA PRO A 28 23.32 15.86 -0.94
C PRO A 28 23.87 14.55 -0.36
N SER A 29 24.55 14.61 0.79
CA SER A 29 25.06 13.39 1.45
C SER A 29 23.93 12.54 2.02
N PHE A 30 22.87 13.14 2.55
CA PHE A 30 21.68 12.43 3.01
C PHE A 30 21.03 11.65 1.85
N ILE A 31 20.77 12.31 0.73
CA ILE A 31 20.20 11.70 -0.48
C ILE A 31 21.08 10.57 -1.00
N THR A 32 22.40 10.79 -1.06
CA THR A 32 23.36 9.77 -1.50
C THR A 32 23.38 8.56 -0.54
N THR A 33 23.20 8.80 0.76
CA THR A 33 23.16 7.72 1.77
C THR A 33 21.91 6.88 1.63
N ILE A 34 20.74 7.48 1.41
CA ILE A 34 19.50 6.76 1.10
C ILE A 34 19.64 5.97 -0.20
N ALA A 35 20.14 6.60 -1.27
CA ALA A 35 20.35 5.94 -2.57
C ALA A 35 21.24 4.70 -2.44
N LYS A 36 22.33 4.78 -1.68
CA LYS A 36 23.23 3.66 -1.41
C LYS A 36 22.62 2.59 -0.50
N ALA A 37 21.93 2.99 0.56
CA ALA A 37 21.33 2.07 1.53
C ALA A 37 20.30 1.13 0.90
N PHE A 38 19.61 1.62 -0.14
CA PHE A 38 18.57 0.89 -0.84
C PHE A 38 18.88 0.64 -2.31
N GLU A 39 20.16 0.70 -2.71
CA GLU A 39 20.64 0.35 -4.05
C GLU A 39 19.81 0.97 -5.20
N PHE A 40 19.38 2.23 -5.04
CA PHE A 40 18.63 2.93 -6.08
C PHE A 40 19.53 3.18 -7.30
N SER A 41 19.04 2.82 -8.49
CA SER A 41 19.82 2.90 -9.73
C SER A 41 20.01 4.34 -10.23
N ASP A 42 19.05 5.22 -9.94
CA ASP A 42 19.05 6.61 -10.36
C ASP A 42 19.11 7.56 -9.15
N LEU A 43 19.69 8.75 -9.34
CA LEU A 43 19.52 9.84 -8.39
C LEU A 43 18.04 10.24 -8.31
N PRO A 44 17.52 10.58 -7.13
CA PRO A 44 16.11 10.90 -7.00
C PRO A 44 15.77 12.17 -7.76
N LYS A 45 14.54 12.22 -8.26
CA LYS A 45 13.99 13.40 -8.90
C LYS A 45 13.25 14.23 -7.87
N GLN A 46 13.29 15.55 -8.02
CA GLN A 46 12.43 16.41 -7.21
C GLN A 46 10.97 16.14 -7.59
N VAL A 47 10.09 16.03 -6.58
CA VAL A 47 8.65 15.89 -6.80
C VAL A 47 8.14 17.17 -7.47
N ALA A 48 7.19 17.05 -8.42
CA ALA A 48 6.74 18.15 -9.29
C ALA A 48 6.29 19.42 -8.54
N ASP A 49 5.74 19.26 -7.33
CA ASP A 49 5.26 20.36 -6.49
C ASP A 49 6.34 20.91 -5.52
N GLY A 50 7.61 20.51 -5.70
CA GLY A 50 8.77 21.07 -5.02
C GLY A 50 9.01 20.61 -3.58
N GLY A 51 8.09 19.82 -3.00
CA GLY A 51 8.10 19.44 -1.57
C GLY A 51 8.86 18.16 -1.20
N GLY A 52 9.59 17.52 -2.12
CA GLY A 52 10.19 16.21 -1.83
C GLY A 52 11.12 15.61 -2.89
N PHE A 53 11.59 14.40 -2.61
CA PHE A 53 12.47 13.59 -3.46
C PHE A 53 11.85 12.22 -3.74
N ASP A 54 11.79 11.83 -5.02
CA ASP A 54 11.25 10.57 -5.51
C ASP A 54 12.40 9.63 -5.93
N PHE A 55 12.58 8.55 -5.18
CA PHE A 55 13.52 7.47 -5.47
C PHE A 55 12.76 6.33 -6.13
N ILE A 56 13.27 5.82 -7.26
CA ILE A 56 12.61 4.79 -8.05
C ILE A 56 13.54 3.61 -8.32
N ASN A 57 12.97 2.40 -8.34
CA ASN A 57 13.69 1.15 -8.66
C ASN A 57 14.88 0.86 -7.73
N GLY A 58 14.60 0.76 -6.42
CA GLY A 58 15.58 0.35 -5.41
C GLY A 58 15.37 -1.09 -4.93
N PHE A 59 16.24 -1.53 -4.03
CA PHE A 59 16.21 -2.84 -3.41
C PHE A 59 16.45 -2.76 -1.90
N TYR A 60 15.75 -3.59 -1.15
CA TYR A 60 15.98 -3.80 0.27
C TYR A 60 16.41 -5.25 0.51
N ARG A 61 17.54 -5.42 1.20
CA ARG A 61 18.09 -6.74 1.54
C ARG A 61 17.93 -6.98 3.03
N ASP A 62 17.21 -8.04 3.38
CA ASP A 62 17.04 -8.49 4.76
C ASP A 62 17.10 -10.02 4.81
N GLY A 63 17.93 -10.56 5.72
CA GLY A 63 18.08 -12.01 5.90
C GLY A 63 18.44 -12.81 4.63
N GLY A 64 19.09 -12.18 3.64
CA GLY A 64 19.40 -12.80 2.34
C GLY A 64 18.25 -12.77 1.32
N GLN A 65 17.07 -12.29 1.70
CA GLN A 65 15.98 -11.99 0.78
C GLN A 65 16.19 -10.63 0.12
N VAL A 66 15.85 -10.52 -1.16
CA VAL A 66 15.90 -9.28 -1.94
C VAL A 66 14.48 -8.83 -2.22
N ASN A 67 14.12 -7.65 -1.74
CA ASN A 67 12.80 -7.06 -1.94
C ASN A 67 12.94 -5.84 -2.86
N SER A 68 12.06 -5.75 -3.85
CA SER A 68 12.01 -4.58 -4.74
C SER A 68 11.31 -3.42 -4.05
N ILE A 69 11.88 -2.23 -4.18
CA ILE A 69 11.30 -0.95 -3.76
C ILE A 69 11.00 -0.15 -5.04
N PRO A 70 9.81 -0.34 -5.67
CA PRO A 70 9.47 0.42 -6.86
C PRO A 70 9.55 1.93 -6.64
N LYS A 71 9.22 2.40 -5.43
CA LYS A 71 9.15 3.82 -5.11
C LYS A 71 9.37 4.11 -3.62
N LEU A 72 10.17 5.11 -3.31
CA LEU A 72 10.30 5.73 -2.00
C LEU A 72 10.26 7.23 -2.18
N VAL A 73 9.36 7.92 -1.48
CA VAL A 73 9.21 9.37 -1.56
C VAL A 73 9.46 9.98 -0.20
N LEU A 74 10.37 10.96 -0.18
CA LEU A 74 10.62 11.80 0.98
C LEU A 74 9.90 13.12 0.76
N TYR A 75 8.94 13.43 1.61
CA TYR A 75 8.26 14.73 1.67
C TYR A 75 8.84 15.56 2.82
N ASN A 76 8.50 16.84 2.86
CA ASN A 76 8.82 17.73 3.98
C ASN A 76 8.10 17.36 5.29
N ASP A 77 6.99 16.63 5.20
CA ASP A 77 6.14 16.22 6.31
C ASP A 77 6.09 14.71 6.51
N GLY A 78 6.80 13.91 5.71
CA GLY A 78 6.68 12.47 5.82
C GLY A 78 7.45 11.65 4.80
N ILE A 79 7.22 10.35 4.85
CA ILE A 79 7.84 9.34 4.00
C ILE A 79 6.73 8.42 3.48
N ASN A 80 6.77 8.13 2.19
CA ASN A 80 5.97 7.06 1.58
C ASN A 80 6.93 6.01 1.00
N VAL A 81 6.69 4.74 1.33
CA VAL A 81 7.47 3.62 0.84
C VAL A 81 6.55 2.64 0.15
N ASN A 82 6.85 2.28 -1.10
CA ASN A 82 6.16 1.25 -1.85
C ASN A 82 7.12 0.09 -2.12
N VAL A 83 6.68 -1.13 -1.82
CA VAL A 83 7.46 -2.36 -2.03
C VAL A 83 6.62 -3.42 -2.75
N GLN A 84 7.30 -4.26 -3.54
CA GLN A 84 6.72 -5.52 -4.01
C GLN A 84 6.93 -6.56 -2.91
N GLY A 85 5.92 -6.74 -2.06
CA GLY A 85 6.02 -7.58 -0.89
C GLY A 85 5.06 -7.14 0.21
N ARG A 86 5.33 -7.61 1.43
CA ARG A 86 4.47 -7.41 2.61
C ARG A 86 4.71 -6.04 3.22
N THR A 87 3.70 -5.51 3.92
CA THR A 87 3.80 -4.23 4.65
C THR A 87 4.94 -4.21 5.67
N SER A 88 5.33 -5.35 6.23
CA SER A 88 6.49 -5.45 7.13
C SER A 88 7.82 -5.07 6.45
N VAL A 89 7.96 -5.33 5.15
CA VAL A 89 9.13 -4.93 4.37
C VAL A 89 9.11 -3.42 4.13
N ALA A 90 7.95 -2.85 3.80
CA ALA A 90 7.79 -1.40 3.66
C ALA A 90 8.12 -0.68 4.98
N GLU A 91 7.67 -1.24 6.11
CA GLU A 91 7.96 -0.73 7.45
C GLU A 91 9.45 -0.79 7.79
N ALA A 92 10.14 -1.88 7.45
CA ALA A 92 11.58 -2.00 7.68
C ALA A 92 12.38 -0.96 6.87
N VAL A 93 12.00 -0.73 5.60
CA VAL A 93 12.59 0.32 4.75
C VAL A 93 12.30 1.71 5.31
N LEU A 94 11.07 1.96 5.73
CA LEU A 94 10.66 3.22 6.36
C LEU A 94 11.49 3.49 7.62
N GLN A 95 11.61 2.51 8.51
CA GLN A 95 12.34 2.67 9.76
C GLN A 95 13.83 2.90 9.50
N ARG A 96 14.41 2.18 8.54
CA ARG A 96 15.80 2.41 8.13
C ARG A 96 16.02 3.80 7.54
N THR A 97 15.03 4.33 6.81
CA THR A 97 15.07 5.70 6.28
C THR A 97 15.05 6.73 7.40
N LEU A 98 14.20 6.53 8.41
CA LEU A 98 14.13 7.40 9.60
C LEU A 98 15.43 7.37 10.42
N GLU A 99 16.01 6.18 10.61
CA GLU A 99 17.32 6.04 11.26
C GLU A 99 18.40 6.87 10.56
N ILE A 100 18.44 6.81 9.22
CA ILE A 100 19.36 7.61 8.42
C ILE A 100 19.05 9.09 8.60
N ALA A 101 17.79 9.51 8.48
CA ALA A 101 17.38 10.90 8.66
C ALA A 101 17.83 11.47 10.02
N PHE A 102 17.60 10.73 11.11
CA PHE A 102 17.99 11.14 12.45
C PHE A 102 19.51 11.18 12.64
N SER A 103 20.25 10.27 12.00
CA SER A 103 21.72 10.32 12.00
C SER A 103 22.29 11.56 11.29
N PHE A 104 21.51 12.18 10.41
CA PHE A 104 21.84 13.44 9.72
C PHE A 104 21.38 14.69 10.49
N GLY A 105 20.92 14.55 11.74
CA GLY A 105 20.53 15.67 12.60
C GLY A 105 19.11 16.19 12.37
N ILE A 106 18.27 15.47 11.61
CA ILE A 106 16.83 15.72 11.59
C ILE A 106 16.28 15.29 12.95
N ARG A 107 15.56 16.18 13.63
CA ARG A 107 15.01 15.85 14.94
C ARG A 107 13.80 14.89 14.81
N PRO A 108 13.66 13.93 15.73
CA PRO A 108 12.43 13.15 15.81
C PRO A 108 11.26 14.06 16.21
N PRO A 109 10.05 13.78 15.71
CA PRO A 109 8.88 14.57 16.05
C PRO A 109 8.48 14.40 17.50
N THR A 110 7.88 15.45 18.06
CA THR A 110 7.31 15.46 19.41
C THR A 110 5.86 15.00 19.42
N THR A 111 5.17 15.22 18.31
CA THR A 111 3.81 14.73 18.09
C THR A 111 3.87 13.32 17.52
N THR A 112 3.00 12.43 17.99
CA THR A 112 2.88 11.06 17.45
C THR A 112 2.62 11.11 15.95
N PRO A 113 3.54 10.59 15.12
CA PRO A 113 3.34 10.53 13.68
C PRO A 113 2.14 9.65 13.33
N LEU A 114 1.47 10.01 12.25
CA LEU A 114 0.51 9.13 11.62
C LEU A 114 1.25 8.01 10.89
N HIS A 115 0.85 6.77 11.16
CA HIS A 115 1.23 5.60 10.38
C HIS A 115 0.03 5.07 9.61
N HIS A 116 0.24 4.79 8.32
CA HIS A 116 -0.78 4.21 7.46
C HIS A 116 -0.18 3.11 6.59
N TYR A 117 -0.93 2.04 6.37
CA TYR A 117 -0.55 0.93 5.51
C TYR A 117 -1.58 0.75 4.43
N LEU A 118 -1.13 0.39 3.24
CA LEU A 118 -1.96 -0.12 2.16
C LEU A 118 -1.38 -1.45 1.71
N SER A 119 -2.19 -2.50 1.75
CA SER A 119 -1.85 -3.79 1.18
C SER A 119 -2.71 -4.05 -0.04
N THR A 120 -2.07 -4.39 -1.15
CA THR A 120 -2.71 -4.78 -2.40
C THR A 120 -2.32 -6.22 -2.71
N ILE A 121 -3.32 -7.06 -2.95
CA ILE A 121 -3.14 -8.50 -3.16
C ILE A 121 -3.90 -8.90 -4.42
N VAL A 122 -3.23 -9.59 -5.32
CA VAL A 122 -3.90 -10.34 -6.39
C VAL A 122 -3.98 -11.78 -5.94
N VAL A 123 -5.19 -12.33 -5.92
CA VAL A 123 -5.46 -13.66 -5.37
C VAL A 123 -6.43 -14.43 -6.25
N ASP A 124 -6.16 -15.73 -6.40
CA ASP A 124 -7.09 -16.69 -6.97
C ASP A 124 -7.81 -17.39 -5.81
N LEU A 125 -9.15 -17.27 -5.76
CA LEU A 125 -9.98 -17.96 -4.78
C LEU A 125 -10.42 -19.32 -5.31
N ASP A 126 -10.62 -20.28 -4.40
CA ASP A 126 -11.04 -21.63 -4.79
C ASP A 126 -12.49 -21.67 -5.30
N LYS A 127 -13.30 -20.68 -4.93
CA LYS A 127 -14.72 -20.55 -5.30
C LYS A 127 -15.03 -19.13 -5.77
N SER A 128 -16.12 -18.99 -6.52
CA SER A 128 -16.60 -17.70 -7.01
C SER A 128 -17.25 -16.89 -5.88
N LEU A 129 -16.99 -15.57 -5.86
CA LEU A 129 -17.77 -14.61 -5.04
C LEU A 129 -19.27 -14.62 -5.36
N ASP A 130 -19.70 -15.21 -6.49
CA ASP A 130 -21.11 -15.42 -6.82
C ASP A 130 -21.85 -16.20 -5.71
N ASN A 131 -21.15 -17.05 -4.95
CA ASN A 131 -21.71 -17.83 -3.87
C ASN A 131 -22.18 -16.99 -2.66
N ILE A 132 -21.82 -15.70 -2.61
CA ILE A 132 -22.24 -14.78 -1.55
C ILE A 132 -23.70 -14.40 -1.68
N VAL A 133 -24.23 -14.38 -2.91
CA VAL A 133 -25.61 -14.00 -3.19
C VAL A 133 -26.41 -15.23 -3.65
N PRO A 134 -27.73 -15.27 -3.37
CA PRO A 134 -28.57 -16.33 -3.92
C PRO A 134 -28.50 -16.36 -5.44
N LYS A 135 -28.34 -17.55 -6.03
CA LYS A 135 -28.27 -17.72 -7.49
C LYS A 135 -29.47 -17.09 -8.22
N SER A 136 -30.67 -17.18 -7.65
CA SER A 136 -31.88 -16.58 -8.20
C SER A 136 -31.78 -15.05 -8.37
N PHE A 137 -31.01 -14.38 -7.53
CA PHE A 137 -30.75 -12.95 -7.66
C PHE A 137 -29.86 -12.64 -8.86
N LEU A 138 -28.80 -13.42 -9.07
CA LEU A 138 -27.95 -13.30 -10.26
C LEU A 138 -28.71 -13.64 -11.55
N ASP A 139 -29.55 -14.67 -11.53
CA ASP A 139 -30.39 -15.05 -12.67
C ASP A 139 -31.36 -13.91 -13.04
N MET A 140 -31.94 -13.22 -12.05
CA MET A 140 -32.82 -12.06 -12.27
C MET A 140 -32.10 -10.89 -12.93
N ILE A 141 -30.88 -10.57 -12.49
CA ILE A 141 -30.04 -9.52 -13.10
C ILE A 141 -29.64 -9.93 -14.52
N SER A 142 -29.26 -11.20 -14.71
CA SER A 142 -28.86 -11.76 -15.99
C SER A 142 -29.97 -11.65 -17.03
N ALA A 143 -31.22 -12.00 -16.65
CA ALA A 143 -32.39 -11.89 -17.50
C ALA A 143 -32.71 -10.43 -17.91
N SER A 144 -32.29 -9.46 -17.09
CA SER A 144 -32.51 -8.03 -17.33
C SER A 144 -31.36 -7.36 -18.08
N SER A 145 -30.25 -8.06 -18.31
CA SER A 145 -29.04 -7.53 -18.95
C SER A 145 -29.04 -7.81 -20.46
N ALA A 146 -28.71 -6.80 -21.27
CA ALA A 146 -28.60 -6.93 -22.72
C ALA A 146 -27.46 -7.86 -23.20
N LYS A 147 -26.53 -8.22 -22.31
CA LYS A 147 -25.30 -8.98 -22.66
C LYS A 147 -25.20 -10.36 -21.99
N GLY A 148 -26.25 -10.82 -21.30
CA GLY A 148 -26.28 -12.14 -20.64
C GLY A 148 -25.46 -12.23 -19.34
N ASN A 149 -25.56 -13.40 -18.70
CA ASN A 149 -25.00 -13.86 -17.41
C ASN A 149 -24.26 -12.81 -16.56
N ALA A 150 -25.03 -12.16 -15.69
CA ALA A 150 -24.51 -11.30 -14.64
C ALA A 150 -23.76 -12.14 -13.59
N GLN A 151 -22.68 -11.56 -13.07
CA GLN A 151 -21.84 -12.15 -12.04
C GLN A 151 -21.51 -11.11 -10.98
N PHE A 152 -21.19 -11.58 -9.79
CA PHE A 152 -20.83 -10.76 -8.65
C PHE A 152 -19.46 -10.11 -8.88
N LEU A 153 -19.45 -8.77 -8.93
CA LEU A 153 -18.28 -8.00 -9.34
C LEU A 153 -17.30 -7.76 -8.19
N SER A 154 -17.78 -7.23 -7.06
CA SER A 154 -16.92 -6.81 -5.95
C SER A 154 -17.66 -6.64 -4.62
N ILE A 155 -16.89 -6.67 -3.54
CA ILE A 155 -17.28 -6.28 -2.19
C ILE A 155 -16.39 -5.11 -1.77
N ALA A 156 -16.96 -4.10 -1.10
CA ALA A 156 -16.20 -3.01 -0.53
C ALA A 156 -16.79 -2.56 0.83
N PHE A 157 -15.92 -2.30 1.80
CA PHE A 157 -16.29 -1.84 3.14
C PHE A 157 -15.50 -0.58 3.50
N ASN A 158 -16.19 0.55 3.65
CA ASN A 158 -15.58 1.81 4.05
C ASN A 158 -15.63 1.97 5.57
N PRO A 159 -14.56 2.52 6.20
CA PRO A 159 -14.64 2.94 7.59
C PRO A 159 -15.66 4.07 7.75
N ASP A 160 -16.24 4.16 8.94
CA ASP A 160 -17.11 5.26 9.32
C ASP A 160 -16.30 6.57 9.38
N LYS A 161 -16.49 7.44 8.39
CA LYS A 161 -15.77 8.72 8.25
C LYS A 161 -16.05 9.69 9.38
N THR A 162 -17.12 9.49 10.16
CA THR A 162 -17.44 10.34 11.33
C THR A 162 -16.68 9.94 12.58
N LYS A 163 -16.09 8.74 12.60
CA LYS A 163 -15.36 8.17 13.73
C LYS A 163 -13.87 7.97 13.46
N GLY A 164 -13.43 8.28 12.24
CA GLY A 164 -12.03 8.15 11.81
C GLY A 164 -11.25 9.47 11.86
N LEU A 165 -9.95 9.36 11.63
CA LEU A 165 -9.13 10.50 11.23
C LEU A 165 -9.78 11.11 9.97
N GLY A 166 -10.05 12.42 9.99
CA GLY A 166 -10.73 13.12 8.90
C GLY A 166 -10.05 12.97 7.53
N PRO A 167 -10.61 13.54 6.45
CA PRO A 167 -9.99 13.47 5.13
C PRO A 167 -8.56 14.03 5.18
N MET A 168 -7.57 13.18 4.90
CA MET A 168 -6.17 13.57 4.86
C MET A 168 -5.77 13.87 3.41
N PRO A 169 -5.08 14.99 3.15
CA PRO A 169 -4.60 15.31 1.81
C PRO A 169 -3.72 14.17 1.28
N GLY A 170 -4.10 13.57 0.14
CA GLY A 170 -3.35 12.49 -0.49
C GLY A 170 -3.49 11.10 0.16
N VAL A 171 -4.08 10.99 1.36
CA VAL A 171 -4.35 9.71 2.02
C VAL A 171 -5.86 9.54 2.12
N THR A 172 -6.44 8.87 1.12
CA THR A 172 -7.78 8.32 1.26
C THR A 172 -7.62 7.02 2.06
N PRO A 173 -8.05 6.92 3.33
CA PRO A 173 -8.06 5.64 4.01
C PRO A 173 -8.98 4.72 3.20
N ASN A 174 -8.36 3.88 2.38
CA ASN A 174 -9.08 3.04 1.45
C ASN A 174 -9.82 1.97 2.23
N SER A 175 -11.06 1.75 1.82
CA SER A 175 -11.87 0.61 2.21
C SER A 175 -11.11 -0.69 1.96
N PHE A 176 -11.42 -1.72 2.76
CA PHE A 176 -11.19 -3.07 2.26
C PHE A 176 -12.08 -3.25 1.03
N SER A 177 -11.51 -3.69 -0.08
CA SER A 177 -12.28 -4.08 -1.26
C SER A 177 -11.65 -5.26 -1.95
N ILE A 178 -12.47 -6.21 -2.38
CA ILE A 178 -12.07 -7.31 -3.25
C ILE A 178 -13.00 -7.34 -4.46
N GLY A 179 -12.44 -7.40 -5.66
CA GLY A 179 -13.22 -7.39 -6.90
C GLY A 179 -12.57 -8.20 -7.99
N ARG A 180 -13.37 -8.61 -8.98
CA ARG A 180 -12.88 -9.33 -10.16
C ARG A 180 -11.74 -8.53 -10.80
N ARG A 181 -10.65 -9.21 -11.14
CA ARG A 181 -9.56 -8.58 -11.87
C ARG A 181 -10.03 -8.27 -13.29
N VAL A 182 -9.80 -7.03 -13.73
CA VAL A 182 -10.09 -6.59 -15.09
C VAL A 182 -9.29 -7.43 -16.09
N ASP A 183 -9.89 -7.71 -17.24
CA ASP A 183 -9.31 -8.50 -18.35
C ASP A 183 -8.93 -9.94 -18.01
N VAL A 184 -9.50 -10.52 -16.94
CA VAL A 184 -9.33 -11.94 -16.61
C VAL A 184 -10.67 -12.69 -16.75
N PRO A 185 -10.68 -13.86 -17.42
CA PRO A 185 -11.86 -14.72 -17.46
C PRO A 185 -12.42 -15.06 -16.07
N TYR A 186 -13.74 -15.09 -15.94
CA TYR A 186 -14.42 -15.27 -14.65
C TYR A 186 -14.25 -16.67 -14.05
N ASP A 187 -13.99 -17.68 -14.87
CA ASP A 187 -13.71 -19.04 -14.44
C ASP A 187 -12.38 -19.18 -13.69
N GLN A 188 -11.46 -18.22 -13.82
CA GLN A 188 -10.19 -18.21 -13.10
C GLN A 188 -10.31 -17.80 -11.62
N ASN A 189 -11.46 -17.24 -11.20
CA ASN A 189 -11.65 -16.74 -9.82
C ASN A 189 -10.49 -15.88 -9.34
N ARG A 190 -9.96 -15.02 -10.25
CA ARG A 190 -8.89 -14.08 -9.95
C ARG A 190 -9.44 -12.73 -9.53
N TYR A 191 -8.99 -12.26 -8.40
CA TYR A 191 -9.45 -11.04 -7.77
C TYR A 191 -8.28 -10.09 -7.48
N PHE A 192 -8.58 -8.81 -7.56
CA PHE A 192 -7.76 -7.73 -7.03
C PHE A 192 -8.37 -7.30 -5.70
N SER A 193 -7.56 -7.31 -4.64
CA SER A 193 -7.94 -6.90 -3.30
C SER A 193 -7.03 -5.79 -2.82
N GLN A 194 -7.59 -4.81 -2.13
CA GLN A 194 -6.84 -3.74 -1.47
C GLN A 194 -7.43 -3.47 -0.09
N ALA A 195 -6.58 -3.13 0.88
CA ALA A 195 -7.02 -2.85 2.23
C ALA A 195 -6.04 -1.93 2.98
N SER A 196 -6.58 -1.00 3.77
CA SER A 196 -5.80 -0.10 4.63
C SER A 196 -5.38 -0.76 5.94
N MET A 197 -4.55 -1.79 5.86
CA MET A 197 -4.07 -2.57 7.00
C MET A 197 -2.78 -3.31 6.64
N THR A 198 -2.21 -4.03 7.62
CA THR A 198 -1.06 -4.89 7.36
C THR A 198 -1.42 -6.03 6.42
N THR A 199 -0.44 -6.49 5.62
CA THR A 199 -0.63 -7.61 4.71
C THR A 199 -1.09 -8.88 5.42
N GLU A 200 -0.63 -9.13 6.65
CA GLU A 200 -1.03 -10.27 7.46
C GLU A 200 -2.54 -10.27 7.74
N LYS A 201 -3.07 -9.12 8.19
CA LYS A 201 -4.50 -8.97 8.45
C LYS A 201 -5.33 -8.99 7.16
N HIS A 202 -4.79 -8.43 6.08
CA HIS A 202 -5.45 -8.49 4.78
C HIS A 202 -5.61 -9.93 4.29
N ILE A 203 -4.56 -10.76 4.40
CA ILE A 203 -4.61 -12.19 4.04
C ILE A 203 -5.62 -12.93 4.93
N GLU A 204 -5.58 -12.72 6.25
CA GLU A 204 -6.53 -13.33 7.20
C GLU A 204 -7.99 -13.04 6.81
N ILE A 205 -8.32 -11.80 6.43
CA ILE A 205 -9.68 -11.45 5.98
C ILE A 205 -10.06 -12.16 4.68
N ILE A 206 -9.15 -12.25 3.72
CA ILE A 206 -9.43 -12.95 2.45
C ILE A 206 -9.64 -14.45 2.71
N GLU A 207 -8.86 -15.06 3.60
CA GLU A 207 -9.04 -16.46 4.02
C GLU A 207 -10.40 -16.68 4.67
N HIS A 208 -10.83 -15.78 5.55
CA HIS A 208 -12.17 -15.81 6.13
C HIS A 208 -13.27 -15.67 5.08
N LEU A 209 -13.12 -14.74 4.13
CA LEU A 209 -14.06 -14.59 3.02
C LEU A 209 -14.14 -15.88 2.19
N GLN A 210 -13.00 -16.53 1.92
CA GLN A 210 -12.97 -17.78 1.18
C GLN A 210 -13.73 -18.90 1.91
N ALA A 211 -13.69 -18.94 3.24
CA ALA A 211 -14.43 -19.92 4.03
C ALA A 211 -15.95 -19.69 4.03
N LEU A 212 -16.41 -18.46 3.73
CA LEU A 212 -17.84 -18.10 3.68
C LEU A 212 -18.50 -18.40 2.34
N ILE A 213 -17.70 -18.57 1.28
CA ILE A 213 -18.17 -18.91 -0.08
C ILE A 213 -18.07 -20.40 -0.36
#